data_AF-X1QID1-F1
#
_entry.id   AF-X1QID1-F1
#
_cell.length_a   1.000
_cell.length_b   1.000
_cell.length_c   1.000
_cell.angle_alpha   90.00
_cell.angle_beta   90.00
_cell.angle_gamma   90.00
#
_symmetry.space_group_name_H-M   'P 1'
#
loop_
_entity.id
_entity.type
_entity.pdbx_description
1 polymer ?
#
loop_
_entity_poly.entity_id
_entity_poly.type
_entity_poly.pdbx_seq_one_letter_code
_entity_poly.pdbx_strand_id
1 'polypeptide(L)'
;IIIAAPGIGNSGMTCNAIVESLDLYPTLIDLCGLKPEGTLSGVSLKPLLVDPESKWKNIAFNQFARPYEAAIGGNKPVSHMGYSVRTDKWRYTAWYNVHTGSFEYPELYSLQGSAILYENVAENPKYADIESSLNYLVQEYEAGNY
;
A
#
# COMPACT_ATOMS: atom_id res chain seq x y z
N ILE A 1 -2.84 11.48 6.47
CA ILE A 1 -3.72 12.28 5.59
C ILE A 1 -4.71 13.04 6.46
N ILE A 2 -5.15 14.25 6.08
CA ILE A 2 -6.19 15.00 6.79
C ILE A 2 -7.27 15.36 5.77
N ILE A 3 -8.53 15.02 6.07
CA ILE A 3 -9.68 15.29 5.20
C ILE A 3 -10.72 16.06 6.02
N ALA A 4 -11.21 17.17 5.49
CA ALA A 4 -12.32 17.92 6.05
C ALA A 4 -13.39 18.08 4.97
N ALA A 5 -14.61 17.63 5.25
CA ALA A 5 -15.71 17.64 4.30
C ALA A 5 -16.99 18.23 4.93
N PRO A 6 -17.72 19.12 4.23
CA PRO A 6 -18.95 19.69 4.75
C PRO A 6 -20.06 18.64 4.86
N GLY A 7 -20.90 18.75 5.90
CA GLY A 7 -22.04 17.85 6.08
C GLY A 7 -21.68 16.43 6.55
N ILE A 8 -20.39 16.12 6.73
CA ILE A 8 -19.93 14.89 7.38
C ILE A 8 -19.68 15.21 8.86
N GLY A 9 -20.53 14.71 9.74
CA GLY A 9 -20.37 14.90 11.19
C GLY A 9 -19.30 13.95 11.70
N ASN A 10 -18.10 14.47 12.02
CA ASN A 10 -17.05 13.89 12.88
C ASN A 10 -15.72 14.67 12.78
N SER A 11 -15.80 16.00 12.89
CA SER A 11 -14.63 16.88 12.84
C SER A 11 -13.67 16.60 13.99
N GLY A 12 -12.36 16.55 13.68
CA GLY A 12 -11.30 16.41 14.70
C GLY A 12 -11.06 14.99 15.20
N MET A 13 -11.69 13.97 14.59
CA MET A 13 -11.44 12.58 14.93
C MET A 13 -10.20 12.01 14.22
N THR A 14 -9.58 11.02 14.85
CA THR A 14 -8.47 10.24 14.28
C THR A 14 -8.97 8.88 13.82
N CYS A 15 -8.49 8.41 12.67
CA CYS A 15 -8.76 7.09 12.14
C CYS A 15 -7.43 6.37 11.91
N ASN A 16 -7.31 5.12 12.39
CA ASN A 16 -6.09 4.31 12.24
C ASN A 16 -6.17 3.30 11.08
N ALA A 17 -7.24 3.37 10.28
CA ALA A 17 -7.39 2.52 9.11
C ALA A 17 -6.26 2.75 8.09
N ILE A 18 -5.80 1.67 7.46
CA ILE A 18 -4.85 1.75 6.36
C ILE A 18 -5.60 2.22 5.11
N VAL A 19 -5.16 3.33 4.54
CA VAL A 19 -5.73 3.94 3.35
C VAL A 19 -4.62 4.26 2.36
N GLU A 20 -4.98 4.38 1.09
CA GLU A 20 -4.05 4.65 0.01
C GLU A 20 -4.33 6.03 -0.62
N SER A 21 -3.31 6.60 -1.28
CA SER A 21 -3.52 7.83 -2.05
C SER A 21 -4.54 7.64 -3.18
N LEU A 22 -4.70 6.40 -3.69
CA LEU A 22 -5.67 6.04 -4.72
C LEU A 22 -7.12 6.16 -4.24
N ASP A 23 -7.35 6.12 -2.92
CA ASP A 23 -8.68 6.25 -2.30
C ASP A 23 -9.20 7.70 -2.37
N LEU A 24 -8.34 8.68 -2.62
CA LEU A 24 -8.72 10.09 -2.66
C LEU A 24 -9.71 10.42 -3.77
N TYR A 25 -9.43 9.98 -4.99
CA TYR A 25 -10.32 10.24 -6.12
C TYR A 25 -11.72 9.63 -5.94
N PRO A 26 -11.90 8.33 -5.62
CA PRO A 26 -13.21 7.74 -5.34
C PRO A 26 -13.92 8.40 -4.15
N THR A 27 -13.18 8.87 -3.14
CA THR A 27 -13.75 9.63 -2.03
C THR A 27 -14.35 10.95 -2.49
N LEU A 28 -13.63 11.72 -3.31
CA LEU A 28 -14.10 13.03 -3.78
C LEU A 28 -15.37 12.91 -4.63
N ILE A 29 -15.40 11.95 -5.56
CA ILE A 29 -16.57 11.76 -6.42
C ILE A 29 -17.79 11.30 -5.61
N ASP A 30 -17.64 10.42 -4.62
CA ASP A 30 -18.72 9.96 -3.73
C ASP A 30 -19.24 11.09 -2.82
N LEU A 31 -18.36 11.93 -2.31
CA LEU A 31 -18.77 13.13 -1.55
C LEU A 31 -19.54 14.13 -2.43
N CYS A 32 -19.20 14.23 -3.72
CA CYS A 32 -19.90 15.08 -4.68
C CYS A 32 -21.15 14.43 -5.30
N GLY A 33 -21.46 13.17 -5.00
CA GLY A 33 -22.57 12.45 -5.63
C GLY A 33 -22.36 12.17 -7.13
N LEU A 34 -21.11 12.13 -7.58
CA LEU A 34 -20.71 11.83 -8.95
C LEU A 34 -20.46 10.33 -9.12
N LYS A 35 -20.44 9.88 -10.38
CA LYS A 35 -20.10 8.50 -10.75
C LYS A 35 -18.71 8.47 -11.38
N PRO A 36 -17.89 7.44 -11.10
CA PRO A 36 -16.60 7.29 -11.76
C PRO A 36 -16.76 6.96 -13.23
N GLU A 37 -15.84 7.45 -14.05
CA GLU A 37 -15.66 6.96 -15.42
C GLU A 37 -14.76 5.72 -15.37
N GLY A 38 -15.37 4.53 -15.41
CA GLY A 38 -14.66 3.25 -15.40
C GLY A 38 -14.38 2.68 -14.01
N THR A 39 -13.53 1.65 -13.98
CA THR A 39 -13.13 0.96 -12.75
C THR A 39 -12.00 1.72 -12.07
N LEU A 40 -12.16 1.99 -10.78
CA LEU A 40 -11.12 2.62 -9.96
C LEU A 40 -10.45 1.57 -9.08
N SER A 41 -9.14 1.68 -8.92
CA SER A 41 -8.36 0.80 -8.02
C SER A 41 -8.51 1.18 -6.54
N GLY A 42 -8.85 2.43 -6.24
CA GLY A 42 -9.10 2.88 -4.86
C GLY A 42 -10.57 2.74 -4.45
N VAL A 43 -10.83 2.93 -3.15
CA VAL A 43 -12.17 2.89 -2.56
C VAL A 43 -12.51 4.20 -1.86
N SER A 44 -13.81 4.54 -1.80
CA SER A 44 -14.23 5.76 -1.09
C SER A 44 -13.99 5.62 0.41
N LEU A 45 -13.32 6.62 1.00
CA LEU A 45 -13.09 6.76 2.44
C LEU A 45 -14.30 7.33 3.17
N LYS A 46 -15.39 7.69 2.47
CA LYS A 46 -16.58 8.28 3.09
C LYS A 46 -17.12 7.48 4.28
N PRO A 47 -17.15 6.13 4.30
CA PRO A 47 -17.54 5.38 5.49
C PRO A 47 -16.66 5.71 6.71
N LEU A 48 -15.34 5.83 6.53
CA LEU A 48 -14.40 6.22 7.59
C LEU A 48 -14.56 7.67 8.04
N LEU A 49 -14.98 8.56 7.13
CA LEU A 49 -15.27 9.94 7.48
C LEU A 49 -16.56 10.06 8.32
N VAL A 50 -17.53 9.18 8.08
CA VAL A 50 -18.80 9.11 8.85
C VAL A 50 -18.63 8.37 10.16
N ASP A 51 -17.82 7.31 10.20
CA ASP A 51 -17.51 6.53 11.40
C ASP A 51 -16.06 6.02 11.31
N PRO A 52 -15.12 6.64 12.05
CA PRO A 52 -13.71 6.24 12.06
C PRO A 52 -13.43 4.80 12.51
N GLU A 53 -14.38 4.17 13.20
CA GLU A 53 -14.29 2.78 13.68
C GLU A 53 -14.99 1.78 12.73
N SER A 54 -15.47 2.26 11.57
CA SER A 54 -16.03 1.40 10.53
C SER A 54 -15.08 0.25 10.21
N LYS A 55 -15.64 -0.95 10.04
CA LYS A 55 -14.86 -2.14 9.65
C LYS A 55 -14.15 -1.87 8.33
N TRP A 56 -12.83 -1.74 8.40
CA TRP A 56 -11.96 -1.46 7.27
C TRP A 56 -10.89 -2.53 7.20
N LYS A 57 -10.94 -3.35 6.16
CA LYS A 57 -9.94 -4.39 5.91
C LYS A 57 -9.21 -4.03 4.64
N ASN A 58 -8.32 -3.04 4.74
CA ASN A 58 -7.45 -2.68 3.64
C ASN A 58 -5.99 -2.89 4.02
N ILE A 59 -5.22 -3.24 3.01
CA ILE A 59 -3.75 -3.22 3.01
C ILE A 59 -3.34 -2.14 2.01
N ALA A 60 -2.11 -1.66 2.08
CA ALA A 60 -1.63 -0.65 1.15
C ALA A 60 -0.48 -1.21 0.31
N PHE A 61 -0.51 -0.95 -0.98
CA PHE A 61 0.56 -1.27 -1.91
C PHE A 61 1.33 -0.01 -2.33
N ASN A 62 2.58 -0.20 -2.70
CA ASN A 62 3.40 0.84 -3.30
C ASN A 62 4.39 0.23 -4.30
N GLN A 63 4.72 1.00 -5.33
CA GLN A 63 5.68 0.63 -6.36
C GLN A 63 6.79 1.68 -6.43
N PHE A 64 8.04 1.25 -6.60
CA PHE A 64 9.15 2.17 -6.75
C PHE A 64 10.21 1.63 -7.70
N ALA A 65 10.50 2.38 -8.77
CA ALA A 65 11.50 1.99 -9.74
C ALA A 65 12.93 2.22 -9.21
N ARG A 66 13.83 1.29 -9.54
CA ARG A 66 15.28 1.43 -9.37
C ARG A 66 16.01 1.23 -10.71
N PRO A 67 17.14 1.93 -10.94
CA PRO A 67 17.80 2.90 -10.04
C PRO A 67 16.96 4.18 -9.84
N TYR A 68 17.27 4.96 -8.80
CA TYR A 68 16.51 6.18 -8.45
C TYR A 68 16.37 7.15 -9.63
N GLU A 69 17.40 7.26 -10.46
CA GLU A 69 17.38 8.10 -11.67
C GLU A 69 16.23 7.72 -12.61
N ALA A 70 15.89 6.43 -12.73
CA ALA A 70 14.75 5.98 -13.53
C ALA A 70 13.41 6.43 -12.94
N ALA A 71 13.30 6.49 -11.61
CA ALA A 71 12.08 6.93 -10.91
C ALA A 71 11.82 8.44 -11.03
N ILE A 72 12.84 9.24 -11.33
CA ILE A 72 12.74 10.70 -11.44
C ILE A 72 12.82 11.22 -12.88
N GLY A 73 12.67 10.34 -13.88
CA GLY A 73 12.69 10.72 -15.30
C GLY A 73 14.08 10.98 -15.88
N GLY A 74 15.13 10.42 -15.27
CA GLY A 74 16.47 10.42 -15.82
C GLY A 74 16.65 9.40 -16.95
N ASN A 75 17.86 9.32 -17.50
CA ASN A 75 18.15 8.54 -18.71
C ASN A 75 18.49 7.06 -18.45
N LYS A 76 18.49 6.59 -17.20
CA LYS A 76 18.79 5.18 -16.91
C LYS A 76 17.52 4.33 -17.02
N PRO A 77 17.58 3.16 -17.67
CA PRO A 77 16.44 2.25 -17.70
C PRO A 77 16.18 1.71 -16.30
N VAL A 78 14.92 1.34 -16.04
CA VAL A 78 14.54 0.58 -14.86
C VAL A 78 15.25 -0.77 -14.92
N SER A 79 15.94 -1.16 -13.85
CA SER A 79 16.48 -2.50 -13.67
C SER A 79 15.64 -3.32 -12.71
N HIS A 80 15.03 -2.67 -11.71
CA HIS A 80 14.15 -3.32 -10.74
C HIS A 80 12.92 -2.46 -10.45
N MET A 81 11.78 -3.12 -10.27
CA MET A 81 10.60 -2.51 -9.67
C MET A 81 10.42 -3.06 -8.26
N GLY A 82 10.46 -2.19 -7.25
CA GLY A 82 10.16 -2.57 -5.88
C GLY A 82 8.66 -2.59 -5.68
N TYR A 83 8.11 -3.72 -5.27
CA TYR A 83 6.71 -3.85 -4.87
C TYR A 83 6.64 -4.02 -3.36
N SER A 84 5.94 -3.13 -2.68
CA SER A 84 5.72 -3.21 -1.24
C SER A 84 4.26 -3.46 -0.92
N VAL A 85 4.01 -4.29 0.10
CA VAL A 85 2.71 -4.40 0.77
C VAL A 85 2.86 -4.00 2.24
N ARG A 86 1.89 -3.25 2.75
CA ARG A 86 1.79 -2.83 4.14
C ARG A 86 0.48 -3.31 4.75
N THR A 87 0.61 -3.97 5.90
CA THR A 87 -0.49 -4.34 6.79
C THR A 87 -0.42 -3.51 8.08
N ASP A 88 -1.30 -3.79 9.03
CA ASP A 88 -1.28 -3.20 10.37
C ASP A 88 0.00 -3.54 11.14
N LYS A 89 0.59 -4.71 10.84
CA LYS A 89 1.66 -5.32 11.63
C LYS A 89 2.97 -5.49 10.89
N TRP A 90 2.97 -5.46 9.56
CA TRP A 90 4.12 -5.82 8.75
C TRP A 90 4.21 -4.95 7.49
N ARG A 91 5.44 -4.71 7.07
CA ARG A 91 5.75 -4.25 5.73
C ARG A 91 6.67 -5.26 5.05
N TYR A 92 6.30 -5.67 3.85
CA TYR A 92 7.14 -6.49 3.00
C TYR A 92 7.44 -5.75 1.70
N THR A 93 8.65 -5.89 1.18
CA THR A 93 9.07 -5.41 -0.13
C THR A 93 9.81 -6.52 -0.85
N ALA A 94 9.54 -6.71 -2.13
CA ALA A 94 10.37 -7.54 -3.02
C ALA A 94 10.69 -6.76 -4.30
N TRP A 95 11.88 -6.97 -4.84
CA TRP A 95 12.39 -6.25 -5.99
C TRP A 95 12.30 -7.12 -7.23
N TYR A 96 11.35 -6.82 -8.09
CA TYR A 96 11.17 -7.49 -9.37
C TYR A 96 12.25 -7.04 -10.36
N ASN A 97 13.14 -7.96 -10.73
CA ASN A 97 14.16 -7.73 -11.74
C ASN A 97 13.51 -7.81 -13.13
N VAL A 98 13.46 -6.68 -13.83
CA VAL A 98 12.73 -6.56 -15.11
C VAL A 98 13.40 -7.29 -16.27
N HIS A 99 14.65 -7.73 -16.10
CA HIS A 99 15.41 -8.45 -17.12
C HIS A 99 15.25 -9.96 -17.00
N THR A 100 15.16 -10.47 -15.77
CA THR A 100 15.03 -11.91 -15.50
C THR A 100 13.59 -12.34 -15.29
N GLY A 101 12.69 -11.40 -14.93
CA GLY A 101 11.30 -11.70 -14.60
C GLY A 101 11.13 -12.37 -13.25
N SER A 102 12.01 -12.08 -12.29
CA SER A 102 12.01 -12.71 -10.96
C SER A 102 12.03 -11.69 -9.84
N PHE A 103 11.37 -12.01 -8.73
CA PHE A 103 11.51 -11.28 -7.48
C PHE A 103 12.83 -11.63 -6.79
N GLU A 104 13.54 -10.60 -6.35
CA GLU A 104 14.84 -10.66 -5.66
C GLU A 104 14.83 -9.75 -4.42
N TYR A 105 15.84 -9.91 -3.57
CA TYR A 105 16.14 -9.03 -2.42
C TYR A 105 14.92 -8.77 -1.50
N PRO A 106 14.32 -9.80 -0.88
CA PRO A 106 13.18 -9.62 0.00
C PRO A 106 13.54 -8.76 1.22
N GLU A 107 12.61 -7.91 1.62
CA GLU A 107 12.70 -7.11 2.82
C GLU A 107 11.43 -7.27 3.67
N LEU A 108 11.59 -7.65 4.93
CA LEU A 108 10.48 -7.82 5.87
C LEU A 108 10.75 -7.05 7.15
N TYR A 109 9.80 -6.18 7.54
CA TYR A 109 9.89 -5.36 8.73
C TYR A 109 8.61 -5.45 9.57
N SER A 110 8.76 -5.69 10.87
CA SER A 110 7.64 -5.63 11.83
C SER A 110 7.32 -4.18 12.20
N LEU A 111 6.02 -3.88 12.22
CA LEU A 111 5.43 -2.61 12.64
C LEU A 111 4.75 -2.71 14.02
N GLN A 112 4.95 -3.83 14.72
CA GLN A 112 4.33 -4.09 16.02
C GLN A 112 5.11 -3.45 17.18
N GLY A 113 4.41 -2.73 18.06
CA GLY A 113 4.98 -2.12 19.26
C GLY A 113 5.64 -0.75 19.01
N SER A 114 6.40 -0.27 20.00
CA SER A 114 7.07 1.03 19.94
C SER A 114 8.38 1.03 19.14
N ALA A 115 8.88 -0.14 18.77
CA ALA A 115 10.09 -0.31 17.99
C ALA A 115 9.70 -0.87 16.62
N ILE A 116 9.58 0.01 15.62
CA ILE A 116 9.69 -0.40 14.22
C ILE A 116 11.00 -1.20 14.13
N LEU A 117 10.96 -2.45 13.68
CA LEU A 117 12.20 -3.19 13.46
C LEU A 117 12.99 -2.45 12.38
N TYR A 118 14.13 -1.88 12.75
CA TYR A 118 15.08 -1.27 11.82
C TYR A 118 15.86 -2.33 11.02
N GLU A 119 15.75 -3.59 11.42
CA GLU A 119 16.44 -4.73 10.82
C GLU A 119 15.50 -5.44 9.84
N ASN A 120 16.04 -5.74 8.65
CA ASN A 120 15.39 -6.63 7.70
C ASN A 120 15.42 -8.05 8.28
N VAL A 121 14.24 -8.64 8.51
CA VAL A 121 14.09 -10.00 9.02
C VAL A 121 13.63 -11.01 7.96
N ALA A 122 13.69 -10.65 6.68
CA ALA A 122 13.44 -11.57 5.58
C ALA A 122 14.41 -12.77 5.62
N GLU A 123 13.99 -13.90 5.07
CA GLU A 123 14.71 -15.17 5.03
C GLU A 123 15.00 -15.80 6.41
N ASN A 124 14.55 -15.17 7.50
CA ASN A 124 14.63 -15.75 8.82
C ASN A 124 13.54 -16.83 8.99
N PRO A 125 13.90 -18.09 9.30
CA PRO A 125 12.93 -19.19 9.43
C PRO A 125 11.79 -18.92 10.43
N LYS A 126 12.02 -18.06 11.42
CA LYS A 126 11.00 -17.64 12.40
C LYS A 126 9.82 -16.92 11.76
N TYR A 127 10.03 -16.23 10.63
CA TYR A 127 9.02 -15.40 9.96
C TYR A 127 8.62 -15.95 8.59
N ALA A 128 9.01 -17.19 8.26
CA ALA A 128 8.79 -17.79 6.93
C ALA A 128 7.30 -17.78 6.50
N ASP A 129 6.37 -18.03 7.42
CA ASP A 129 4.93 -18.07 7.11
C ASP A 129 4.40 -16.68 6.72
N ILE A 130 4.76 -15.65 7.48
CA ILE A 130 4.32 -14.28 7.20
C ILE A 130 5.01 -13.73 5.96
N GLU A 131 6.30 -14.03 5.77
CA GLU A 131 7.02 -13.67 4.55
C GLU A 131 6.39 -14.30 3.31
N SER A 132 6.10 -15.60 3.35
CA SER A 132 5.46 -16.31 2.23
C SER A 132 4.08 -15.75 1.91
N SER A 133 3.30 -15.41 2.94
CA SER A 133 1.97 -14.82 2.79
C SER A 133 2.02 -13.43 2.14
N LEU A 134 2.96 -12.58 2.55
CA LEU A 134 3.10 -11.23 2.00
C LEU A 134 3.75 -11.23 0.61
N ASN A 135 4.68 -12.16 0.36
CA ASN A 135 5.26 -12.37 -0.97
C ASN A 135 4.19 -12.80 -1.98
N TYR A 136 3.29 -13.70 -1.60
CA TYR A 136 2.15 -14.08 -2.43
C TYR A 136 1.29 -12.85 -2.79
N LEU A 137 0.95 -12.00 -1.82
CA LEU A 137 0.18 -10.77 -2.08
C LEU A 137 0.89 -9.81 -3.04
N VAL A 138 2.20 -9.66 -2.92
CA VAL A 138 3.00 -8.82 -3.83
C VAL A 138 2.98 -9.36 -5.26
N GLN A 139 3.08 -10.68 -5.43
CA GLN A 139 3.01 -11.31 -6.76
C GLN A 139 1.63 -11.17 -7.40
N GLU A 140 0.55 -11.37 -6.63
CA GLU A 140 -0.82 -11.15 -7.13
C GLU A 140 -1.06 -9.68 -7.53
N TYR A 141 -0.52 -8.74 -6.75
CA TYR A 141 -0.61 -7.32 -7.06
C TYR A 141 0.19 -6.95 -8.32
N GLU A 142 1.40 -7.49 -8.48
CA GLU A 142 2.20 -7.30 -9.71
C GLU A 142 1.50 -7.87 -10.95
N ALA A 143 0.88 -9.04 -10.82
CA ALA A 143 0.12 -9.68 -11.89
C ALA A 143 -1.20 -8.96 -12.23
N GLY A 144 -1.62 -7.98 -11.44
CA GLY A 144 -2.87 -7.24 -11.64
C GLY A 144 -4.13 -7.99 -11.20
N ASN A 145 -4.00 -8.95 -10.28
CA ASN A 145 -5.11 -9.76 -9.76
C ASN A 145 -5.80 -9.16 -8.52
N TYR A 146 -5.45 -7.92 -8.16
CA TYR A 146 -5.95 -7.21 -6.97
C TYR A 146 -6.86 -6.05 -7.33
#